data_AF-A0A519K7C7-F1
#
_entry.id   AF-A0A519K7C7-F1
#
_cell.length_a   1.000
_cell.length_b   1.000
_cell.length_c   1.000
_cell.angle_alpha   90.00
_cell.angle_beta   90.00
_cell.angle_gamma   90.00
#
_symmetry.space_group_name_H-M   'P 1'
#
loop_
_entity.id
_entity.type
_entity.pdbx_description
1 polymer ?
#
loop_
_entity_poly.entity_id
_entity_poly.type
_entity_poly.pdbx_seq_one_letter_code
_entity_poly.pdbx_strand_id
1 'polypeptide(L)'
;MRKITLMLSAVLLSATSMYAQPTTNAPVPTNAQTDVISVYSGSFTNVATNYDPNWGQTGFGQVNPNYDPGTGNLVLAYPNFNYQGTEITPQNASGMEYLHIDIWTSNATNVKVSPINNGTGVSEILVNVPLVANGWSSVDLPK
;
A
#
# COMPACT_ATOMS: atom_id res chain seq x y z
N MET A 1 -36.57 -49.39 3.15
CA MET A 1 -35.66 -48.23 3.34
C MET A 1 -34.43 -48.42 2.48
N ARG A 2 -34.21 -47.60 1.44
CA ARG A 2 -32.90 -47.36 0.80
C ARG A 2 -32.94 -45.96 0.15
N LYS A 3 -32.06 -45.08 0.59
CA LYS A 3 -31.89 -43.71 0.07
C LYS A 3 -30.76 -43.71 -0.96
N ILE A 4 -30.84 -42.85 -1.97
CA ILE A 4 -29.73 -42.53 -2.86
C ILE A 4 -29.12 -41.20 -2.41
N THR A 5 -27.80 -41.22 -2.25
CA THR A 5 -26.94 -40.13 -1.76
C THR A 5 -26.47 -39.29 -2.94
N LEU A 6 -26.53 -37.97 -2.81
CA LEU A 6 -25.91 -37.03 -3.75
C LEU A 6 -24.47 -36.76 -3.31
N MET A 7 -23.47 -37.14 -4.11
CA MET A 7 -22.09 -36.66 -3.92
C MET A 7 -21.90 -35.40 -4.77
N LEU A 8 -21.86 -34.25 -4.10
CA LEU A 8 -21.48 -32.99 -4.70
C LEU A 8 -19.97 -32.77 -4.49
N SER A 9 -19.17 -33.22 -5.45
CA SER A 9 -17.74 -32.87 -5.50
C SER A 9 -17.62 -31.49 -6.13
N ALA A 10 -17.91 -30.44 -5.37
CA ALA A 10 -17.51 -29.09 -5.75
C ALA A 10 -16.01 -28.96 -5.47
N VAL A 11 -15.18 -29.36 -6.43
CA VAL A 11 -13.83 -28.79 -6.50
C VAL A 11 -14.03 -27.37 -7.01
N LEU A 12 -14.24 -26.43 -6.08
CA LEU A 12 -13.87 -25.05 -6.34
C LEU A 12 -12.35 -25.06 -6.50
N LEU A 13 -11.87 -25.24 -7.73
CA LEU A 13 -10.60 -24.64 -8.12
C LEU A 13 -10.86 -23.14 -8.05
N SER A 14 -10.78 -22.56 -6.85
CA SER A 14 -10.49 -21.14 -6.74
C SER A 14 -9.13 -21.00 -7.40
N ALA A 15 -9.14 -20.63 -8.69
CA ALA A 15 -7.97 -20.08 -9.33
C ALA A 15 -7.64 -18.82 -8.52
N THR A 16 -6.86 -18.99 -7.46
CA THR A 16 -6.18 -17.86 -6.86
C THR A 16 -5.27 -17.38 -7.96
N SER A 17 -5.66 -16.28 -8.63
CA SER A 17 -4.77 -15.57 -9.53
C SER A 17 -3.50 -15.32 -8.74
N MET A 18 -2.44 -16.10 -9.02
CA MET A 18 -1.13 -15.84 -8.46
C MET A 18 -0.63 -14.60 -9.18
N TYR A 19 -0.97 -13.44 -8.65
CA TYR A 19 -0.30 -12.21 -9.03
C TYR A 19 1.17 -12.38 -8.70
N ALA A 20 2.03 -11.94 -9.62
CA ALA A 20 3.44 -11.79 -9.32
C ALA A 20 3.61 -11.01 -8.00
N GLN A 21 4.73 -11.24 -7.32
CA GLN A 21 5.10 -10.57 -6.08
C GLN A 21 6.47 -9.91 -6.28
N PRO A 22 6.80 -8.83 -5.54
CA PRO A 22 8.15 -8.29 -5.60
C PRO A 22 9.14 -9.32 -5.06
N THR A 23 10.28 -9.45 -5.74
CA THR A 23 11.44 -10.23 -5.28
C THR A 23 12.62 -9.33 -4.87
N THR A 24 12.39 -8.01 -4.88
CA THR A 24 13.33 -6.94 -4.58
C THR A 24 12.60 -5.87 -3.78
N ASN A 25 13.33 -4.97 -3.10
CA ASN A 25 12.76 -3.75 -2.54
C ASN A 25 12.86 -2.59 -3.52
N ALA A 26 12.18 -1.51 -3.17
CA ALA A 26 12.43 -0.19 -3.72
C ALA A 26 13.85 0.33 -3.40
N PRO A 27 14.35 1.35 -4.13
CA PRO A 27 15.61 1.99 -3.83
C PRO A 27 15.71 2.48 -2.38
N VAL A 28 16.92 2.43 -1.80
CA VAL A 28 17.16 3.02 -0.48
C VAL A 28 17.19 4.55 -0.62
N PRO A 29 16.39 5.29 0.17
CA PRO A 29 16.35 6.75 0.09
C PRO A 29 17.69 7.35 0.56
N THR A 30 18.04 8.51 -0.01
CA THR A 30 19.32 9.20 0.28
C THR A 30 19.14 10.55 0.99
N ASN A 31 17.90 11.01 1.15
CA ASN A 31 17.56 12.26 1.83
C ASN A 31 17.98 12.24 3.30
N ALA A 32 18.25 13.42 3.85
CA ALA A 32 18.44 13.56 5.28
C ALA A 32 17.11 13.38 6.01
N GLN A 33 17.13 12.81 7.22
CA GLN A 33 15.93 12.62 8.04
C GLN A 33 15.18 13.94 8.32
N THR A 34 15.89 15.07 8.38
CA THR A 34 15.29 16.40 8.58
C THR A 34 14.41 16.85 7.41
N ASP A 35 14.62 16.26 6.24
CA ASP A 35 13.96 16.64 5.00
C ASP A 35 12.83 15.66 4.63
N VAL A 36 12.51 14.71 5.53
CA VAL A 36 11.56 13.62 5.28
C VAL A 36 10.57 13.48 6.43
N ILE A 37 9.28 13.57 6.08
CA ILE A 37 8.17 13.05 6.91
C ILE A 37 7.87 11.64 6.41
N SER A 38 8.32 10.62 7.12
CA SER A 38 8.18 9.24 6.66
C SER A 38 6.86 8.62 7.12
N VAL A 39 6.06 8.07 6.20
CA VAL A 39 4.86 7.30 6.53
C VAL A 39 5.22 5.83 6.75
N TYR A 40 6.01 5.24 5.84
CA TYR A 40 6.56 3.89 5.98
C TYR A 40 7.95 3.82 5.34
N SER A 41 8.96 3.55 6.14
CA SER A 41 10.34 3.31 5.71
C SER A 41 11.12 2.54 6.77
N GLY A 42 12.09 1.74 6.34
CA GLY A 42 13.11 1.17 7.22
C GLY A 42 14.29 2.12 7.48
N SER A 43 14.40 3.23 6.74
CA SER A 43 15.53 4.19 6.83
C SER A 43 15.22 5.41 7.70
N PHE A 44 13.95 5.67 8.00
CA PHE A 44 13.50 6.88 8.70
C PHE A 44 12.53 6.56 9.84
N THR A 45 12.37 7.50 10.76
CA THR A 45 11.32 7.43 11.79
C THR A 45 9.95 7.67 11.17
N ASN A 46 9.05 6.70 11.33
CA ASN A 46 7.71 6.75 10.75
C ASN A 46 6.71 7.50 11.64
N VAL A 47 5.85 8.32 11.03
CA VAL A 47 4.80 9.09 11.71
C VAL A 47 3.44 8.36 11.75
N ALA A 48 3.33 7.24 11.04
CA ALA A 48 2.14 6.42 11.00
C ALA A 48 1.86 5.73 12.33
N THR A 49 0.61 5.76 12.75
CA THR A 49 0.11 5.12 13.97
C THR A 49 -0.70 3.87 13.67
N ASN A 50 -1.29 3.78 12.47
CA ASN A 50 -2.10 2.64 12.06
C ASN A 50 -2.18 2.54 10.54
N TYR A 51 -1.64 1.47 9.97
CA TYR A 51 -1.72 1.20 8.53
C TYR A 51 -3.03 0.55 8.11
N ASP A 52 -3.91 0.18 9.06
CA ASP A 52 -5.13 -0.57 8.78
C ASP A 52 -6.35 -0.14 9.64
N PRO A 53 -6.82 1.11 9.52
CA PRO A 53 -7.74 1.73 10.48
C PRO A 53 -9.22 1.34 10.36
N ASN A 54 -9.55 0.22 9.69
CA ASN A 54 -10.93 -0.25 9.47
C ASN A 54 -11.92 0.83 8.98
N TRP A 55 -11.56 1.59 7.95
CA TRP A 55 -12.43 2.60 7.36
C TRP A 55 -13.48 2.01 6.40
N GLY A 56 -13.48 0.68 6.22
CA GLY A 56 -14.33 -0.04 5.28
C GLY A 56 -13.59 -0.56 4.04
N GLN A 57 -12.25 -0.56 4.06
CA GLN A 57 -11.42 -1.21 3.04
C GLN A 57 -11.67 -2.73 3.00
N THR A 58 -11.60 -3.33 1.81
CA THR A 58 -11.77 -4.79 1.66
C THR A 58 -10.63 -5.59 2.29
N GLY A 59 -9.45 -4.99 2.39
CA GLY A 59 -8.24 -5.60 2.93
C GLY A 59 -8.08 -5.46 4.45
N PHE A 60 -9.10 -5.00 5.19
CA PHE A 60 -9.01 -4.88 6.64
C PHE A 60 -8.66 -6.22 7.30
N GLY A 61 -7.67 -6.21 8.19
CA GLY A 61 -7.09 -7.37 8.85
C GLY A 61 -6.05 -8.12 8.00
N GLN A 62 -5.75 -7.66 6.77
CA GLN A 62 -4.83 -8.32 5.85
C GLN A 62 -3.59 -7.49 5.53
N VAL A 63 -3.55 -6.23 5.97
CA VAL A 63 -2.36 -5.37 5.83
C VAL A 63 -1.18 -6.01 6.55
N ASN A 64 -0.05 -6.14 5.85
CA ASN A 64 1.16 -6.72 6.41
C ASN A 64 2.32 -5.70 6.35
N PRO A 65 2.63 -5.01 7.45
CA PRO A 65 3.77 -4.09 7.52
C PRO A 65 5.13 -4.79 7.61
N ASN A 66 5.16 -6.12 7.72
CA ASN A 66 6.38 -6.92 7.89
C ASN A 66 6.57 -7.92 6.73
N TYR A 67 6.12 -7.57 5.52
CA TYR A 67 6.32 -8.43 4.37
C TYR A 67 7.76 -8.34 3.87
N ASP A 68 8.47 -9.47 3.85
CA ASP A 68 9.81 -9.57 3.27
C ASP A 68 9.72 -10.18 1.85
N PRO A 69 10.11 -9.45 0.79
CA PRO A 69 10.13 -9.97 -0.58
C PRO A 69 11.28 -10.96 -0.85
N GLY A 70 12.02 -11.39 0.19
CA GLY A 70 13.15 -12.32 0.11
C GLY A 70 14.51 -11.63 0.15
N THR A 71 14.56 -10.38 0.61
CA THR A 71 15.75 -9.53 0.63
C THR A 71 16.25 -9.23 2.04
N GLY A 72 15.44 -9.53 3.07
CA GLY A 72 15.69 -9.15 4.46
C GLY A 72 15.22 -7.74 4.82
N ASN A 73 14.73 -6.95 3.85
CA ASN A 73 14.17 -5.62 4.09
C ASN A 73 12.64 -5.68 3.95
N LEU A 74 11.94 -5.15 4.95
CA LEU A 74 10.49 -5.20 5.01
C LEU A 74 9.84 -4.15 4.10
N VAL A 75 8.69 -4.51 3.53
CA VAL A 75 7.79 -3.60 2.82
C VAL A 75 6.36 -3.71 3.36
N LEU A 76 5.58 -2.66 3.16
CA LEU A 76 4.16 -2.64 3.51
C LEU A 76 3.35 -3.28 2.39
N ALA A 77 2.71 -4.41 2.69
CA ALA A 77 1.89 -5.14 1.74
C ALA A 77 0.39 -4.92 1.99
N TYR A 78 -0.34 -4.72 0.89
CA TYR A 78 -1.80 -4.65 0.85
C TYR A 78 -2.36 -5.78 -0.04
N PRO A 79 -2.51 -7.01 0.47
CA PRO A 79 -2.82 -8.18 -0.36
C PRO A 79 -4.21 -8.15 -1.03
N ASN A 80 -5.16 -7.39 -0.47
CA ASN A 80 -6.52 -7.25 -0.97
C ASN A 80 -6.93 -5.77 -1.05
N PHE A 81 -6.21 -5.04 -1.89
CA PHE A 81 -6.35 -3.60 -2.02
C PHE A 81 -7.53 -3.21 -2.91
N ASN A 82 -8.48 -2.44 -2.36
CA ASN A 82 -9.46 -1.66 -3.12
C ASN A 82 -9.23 -0.16 -2.92
N TYR A 83 -9.04 0.24 -1.66
CA TYR A 83 -8.49 1.50 -1.19
C TYR A 83 -7.84 1.22 0.17
N GLN A 84 -7.03 2.14 0.68
CA GLN A 84 -6.46 2.02 2.01
C GLN A 84 -6.32 3.40 2.67
N GLY A 85 -6.65 3.47 3.96
CA GLY A 85 -6.31 4.59 4.83
C GLY A 85 -5.06 4.28 5.67
N THR A 86 -4.29 5.30 6.01
CA THR A 86 -3.21 5.20 7.00
C THR A 86 -3.35 6.35 7.97
N GLU A 87 -3.53 6.04 9.25
CA GLU A 87 -3.55 7.06 10.29
C GLU A 87 -2.12 7.45 10.61
N ILE A 88 -1.89 8.75 10.71
CA ILE A 88 -0.62 9.36 11.09
C ILE A 88 -0.84 10.34 12.23
N THR A 89 0.21 10.59 13.01
CA THR A 89 0.24 11.79 13.87
C THR A 89 0.17 13.05 12.98
N PRO A 90 -0.61 14.10 13.33
CA PRO A 90 -0.73 15.28 12.48
C PRO A 90 0.63 15.91 12.15
N GLN A 91 0.87 16.16 10.87
CA GLN A 91 2.13 16.73 10.36
C GLN A 91 1.89 18.07 9.68
N ASN A 92 2.83 19.01 9.83
CA ASN A 92 2.89 20.20 9.00
C ASN A 92 3.85 19.95 7.82
N ALA A 93 3.29 19.57 6.67
CA ALA A 93 4.05 19.35 5.44
C ALA A 93 4.11 20.59 4.53
N SER A 94 3.82 21.80 5.04
CA SER A 94 3.73 23.01 4.19
C SER A 94 5.03 23.36 3.46
N GLY A 95 6.18 23.04 4.06
CA GLY A 95 7.52 23.22 3.48
C GLY A 95 8.03 22.04 2.64
N MET A 96 7.24 20.99 2.45
CA MET A 96 7.58 19.88 1.57
C MET A 96 7.19 20.19 0.13
N GLU A 97 8.00 19.72 -0.82
CA GLU A 97 7.81 19.97 -2.25
C GLU A 97 7.15 18.78 -2.98
N TYR A 98 7.40 17.56 -2.49
CA TYR A 98 6.98 16.32 -3.13
C TYR A 98 6.39 15.32 -2.13
N LEU A 99 5.45 14.51 -2.62
CA LEU A 99 5.09 13.23 -2.02
C LEU A 99 5.82 12.13 -2.80
N HIS A 100 6.83 11.53 -2.17
CA HIS A 100 7.55 10.39 -2.73
C HIS A 100 6.81 9.08 -2.45
N ILE A 101 6.68 8.22 -3.47
CA ILE A 101 6.04 6.90 -3.35
C ILE A 101 6.87 5.87 -4.12
N ASP A 102 7.25 4.82 -3.40
CA ASP A 102 7.67 3.56 -3.97
C ASP A 102 6.52 2.55 -3.89
N ILE A 103 6.01 2.10 -5.04
CA ILE A 103 4.93 1.11 -5.10
C ILE A 103 5.24 0.01 -6.11
N TRP A 104 5.13 -1.24 -5.65
CA TRP A 104 5.17 -2.40 -6.52
C TRP A 104 3.76 -2.86 -6.86
N THR A 105 3.48 -3.11 -8.13
CA THR A 105 2.20 -3.70 -8.54
C THR A 105 2.42 -4.79 -9.58
N SER A 106 1.61 -5.85 -9.52
CA SER A 106 1.66 -6.93 -10.51
C SER A 106 1.09 -6.45 -11.85
N ASN A 107 -0.08 -5.81 -11.81
CA ASN A 107 -0.81 -5.37 -13.01
C ASN A 107 -1.78 -4.21 -12.75
N ALA A 108 -1.62 -3.45 -11.65
CA ALA A 108 -2.51 -2.34 -11.36
C ALA A 108 -2.34 -1.24 -12.42
N THR A 109 -3.44 -0.66 -12.88
CA THR A 109 -3.46 0.40 -13.90
C THR A 109 -3.93 1.74 -13.35
N ASN A 110 -4.49 1.76 -12.15
CA ASN A 110 -5.03 2.95 -11.53
C ASN A 110 -4.84 2.89 -10.02
N VAL A 111 -3.82 3.59 -9.54
CA VAL A 111 -3.63 3.91 -8.13
C VAL A 111 -3.63 5.42 -8.01
N LYS A 112 -4.36 5.92 -7.01
CA LYS A 112 -4.38 7.33 -6.65
C LYS A 112 -4.06 7.49 -5.18
N VAL A 113 -3.52 8.64 -4.83
CA VAL A 113 -3.12 8.97 -3.46
C VAL A 113 -3.55 10.40 -3.14
N SER A 114 -3.89 10.62 -1.88
CA SER A 114 -4.09 11.96 -1.35
C SER A 114 -3.68 12.02 0.13
N PRO A 115 -2.94 13.05 0.57
CA PRO A 115 -2.92 13.43 1.96
C PRO A 115 -4.29 13.98 2.40
N ILE A 116 -4.77 13.56 3.57
CA ILE A 116 -5.99 14.10 4.17
C ILE A 116 -5.66 15.36 4.97
N ASN A 117 -6.21 16.50 4.57
CA ASN A 117 -6.11 17.75 5.30
C ASN A 117 -7.15 17.81 6.43
N ASN A 118 -6.67 17.85 7.67
CA ASN A 118 -7.49 18.00 8.88
C ASN A 118 -7.57 19.46 9.40
N GLY A 119 -7.01 20.41 8.65
CA GLY A 119 -7.03 21.84 8.94
C GLY A 119 -8.08 22.59 8.10
N THR A 120 -7.72 23.79 7.63
CA THR A 120 -8.56 24.59 6.73
C THR A 120 -8.14 24.38 5.28
N GLY A 121 -9.07 24.55 4.34
CA GLY A 121 -8.82 24.42 2.90
C GLY A 121 -9.44 23.16 2.29
N VAL A 122 -8.88 22.71 1.16
CA VAL A 122 -9.34 21.50 0.46
C VAL A 122 -9.00 20.28 1.32
N SER A 123 -9.99 19.40 1.52
CA SER A 123 -9.84 18.19 2.34
C SER A 123 -8.89 17.18 1.70
N GLU A 124 -9.11 16.84 0.43
CA GLU A 124 -8.32 15.84 -0.30
C GLU A 124 -8.31 16.16 -1.80
N ILE A 125 -7.18 15.87 -2.45
CA ILE A 125 -7.02 15.87 -3.91
C ILE A 125 -6.35 14.57 -4.31
N LEU A 126 -7.09 13.67 -4.95
CA LEU A 126 -6.56 12.40 -5.45
C LEU A 126 -5.75 12.61 -6.72
N VAL A 127 -4.45 12.31 -6.64
CA VAL A 127 -3.53 12.39 -7.77
C VAL A 127 -3.17 10.98 -8.23
N ASN A 128 -3.05 10.78 -9.54
CA ASN A 128 -2.62 9.52 -10.13
C ASN A 128 -1.13 9.26 -9.83
N VAL A 129 -0.85 8.05 -9.36
CA VAL A 129 0.51 7.53 -9.22
C VAL A 129 0.89 6.89 -10.57
N PRO A 130 1.96 7.34 -11.25
CA PRO A 130 2.48 6.63 -12.42
C PRO A 130 2.95 5.23 -12.04
N LEU A 131 2.53 4.21 -12.80
CA LEU A 131 2.79 2.80 -12.47
C LEU A 131 3.60 2.09 -13.55
N VAL A 132 4.53 1.26 -13.10
CA VAL A 132 5.18 0.19 -13.87
C VAL A 132 4.46 -1.11 -13.53
N ALA A 133 3.96 -1.80 -14.56
CA ALA A 133 3.38 -3.13 -14.38
C ALA A 133 4.48 -4.15 -14.08
N ASN A 134 4.21 -5.05 -13.14
CA ASN A 134 5.13 -6.10 -12.69
C ASN A 134 6.47 -5.55 -12.20
N GLY A 135 6.45 -4.41 -11.51
CA GLY A 135 7.67 -3.71 -11.09
C GLY A 135 7.42 -2.63 -10.04
N TRP A 136 8.53 -2.13 -9.48
CA TRP A 136 8.54 -0.97 -8.60
C TRP A 136 8.42 0.30 -9.43
N SER A 137 7.50 1.16 -9.03
CA SER A 137 7.38 2.55 -9.49
C SER A 137 7.91 3.42 -8.37
N SER A 138 8.89 4.26 -8.67
CA SER A 138 9.46 5.23 -7.73
C SER A 138 9.13 6.62 -8.28
N VAL A 139 8.28 7.36 -7.59
CA VAL A 139 7.69 8.60 -8.13
C VAL A 139 7.68 9.72 -7.10
N ASP A 140 8.02 10.92 -7.56
CA ASP A 140 7.82 12.16 -6.83
C ASP A 140 6.60 12.89 -7.40
N LEU A 141 5.55 13.01 -6.59
CA LEU A 141 4.35 13.77 -6.94
C LEU A 141 4.51 15.19 -6.41
N PRO A 142 4.59 16.22 -7.28
CA PRO A 142 4.72 17.60 -6.83
C PRO A 142 3.42 18.06 -6.15
N LYS A 143 3.58 18.96 -5.17
CA LYS A 143 2.49 19.68 -4.51
C LYS A 143 1.60 20.47 -5.47
#